data_AF-A0A1R1X9A7-F1
#
_entry.id   AF-A0A1R1X9A7-F1
#
_cell.length_a   1.000
_cell.length_b   1.000
_cell.length_c   1.000
_cell.angle_alpha   90.00
_cell.angle_beta   90.00
_cell.angle_gamma   90.00
#
_symmetry.space_group_name_H-M   'P 1'
#
loop_
_entity.id
_entity.type
_entity.pdbx_description
1 polymer ?
#
loop_
_entity_poly.entity_id
_entity_poly.type
_entity_poly.pdbx_seq_one_letter_code
_entity_poly.pdbx_strand_id
1 'polypeptide(L)'
;MVFDESIMATREVIDFLKSSAKILNAKSKLKMGAGLFDEYLGILVTPNTVVFKDIIQLLFDSGDEFLRRVKYHTASDGGMKEQWNSETGFNQGAADLTWSYTAFCTMKNSRDAAKRAIKFYAYKYV
;
A
#
# COMPACT_ATOMS: atom_id res chain seq x y z
N MET A 1 -17.99 20.17 -13.10
CA MET A 1 -18.59 19.24 -12.13
C MET A 1 -17.49 18.90 -11.14
N VAL A 2 -17.48 19.53 -9.96
CA VAL A 2 -16.53 19.21 -8.90
C VAL A 2 -17.11 17.97 -8.23
N PHE A 3 -16.45 16.82 -8.39
CA PHE A 3 -16.82 15.65 -7.59
C PHE A 3 -16.54 16.01 -6.14
N ASP A 4 -17.52 15.77 -5.27
CA ASP A 4 -17.28 15.83 -3.84
C ASP A 4 -16.28 14.73 -3.49
N GLU A 5 -15.01 15.10 -3.29
CA GLU A 5 -13.93 14.18 -2.93
C GLU A 5 -13.98 13.81 -1.44
N SER A 6 -15.05 14.20 -0.73
CA SER A 6 -15.21 13.91 0.68
C SER A 6 -15.82 12.53 0.92
N ILE A 7 -15.21 11.78 1.82
CA ILE A 7 -15.67 10.45 2.25
C ILE A 7 -15.86 10.50 3.75
N MET A 8 -16.95 9.93 4.27
CA MET A 8 -17.10 9.78 5.71
C MET A 8 -16.22 8.62 6.21
N ALA A 9 -15.43 8.84 7.25
CA ALA A 9 -14.73 7.76 7.93
C ALA A 9 -15.74 6.88 8.69
N THR A 10 -16.24 5.85 8.03
CA THR A 10 -17.15 4.86 8.61
C THR A 10 -16.40 3.80 9.41
N ARG A 11 -17.13 2.99 10.19
CA ARG A 11 -16.53 1.95 11.02
C ARG A 11 -15.77 0.90 10.21
N GLU A 12 -16.26 0.55 9.02
CA GLU A 12 -15.58 -0.39 8.10
C GLU A 12 -14.23 0.16 7.64
N VAL A 13 -14.18 1.46 7.31
CA VAL A 13 -12.92 2.14 6.96
C VAL A 13 -11.96 2.08 8.14
N ILE A 14 -12.43 2.46 9.35
CA ILE A 14 -11.61 2.43 10.55
C ILE A 14 -11.06 1.03 10.86
N ASP A 15 -11.88 -0.01 10.74
CA ASP A 15 -11.48 -1.39 11.04
C ASP A 15 -10.43 -1.91 10.03
N PHE A 16 -10.56 -1.52 8.76
CA PHE A 16 -9.55 -1.80 7.74
C PHE A 16 -8.21 -1.12 8.07
N LEU A 17 -8.24 0.16 8.47
CA LEU A 17 -7.02 0.92 8.82
C LEU A 17 -6.33 0.32 10.04
N LYS A 18 -7.09 -0.03 11.08
CA LYS A 18 -6.56 -0.70 12.28
C LYS A 18 -5.88 -2.03 11.94
N SER A 19 -6.52 -2.83 11.08
CA SER A 19 -5.97 -4.12 10.66
C SER A 19 -4.66 -3.94 9.89
N SER A 20 -4.62 -2.97 8.97
CA SER A 20 -3.43 -2.65 8.18
C SER A 20 -2.29 -2.09 9.04
N ALA A 21 -2.59 -1.18 9.97
CA ALA A 21 -1.60 -0.62 10.90
C ALA A 21 -1.02 -1.68 11.83
N LYS A 22 -1.82 -2.64 12.30
CA LYS A 22 -1.33 -3.78 13.10
C LYS A 22 -0.29 -4.60 12.34
N ILE A 23 -0.53 -4.86 11.04
CA ILE A 23 0.39 -5.61 10.19
C ILE A 23 1.71 -4.84 10.00
N LEU A 24 1.65 -3.53 9.75
CA LEU A 24 2.85 -2.69 9.60
C LEU A 24 3.63 -2.54 10.90
N ASN A 25 2.96 -2.34 12.04
CA ASN A 25 3.61 -2.22 13.35
C ASN A 25 4.28 -3.54 13.79
N ALA A 26 3.74 -4.69 13.37
CA ALA A 26 4.35 -5.99 13.64
C ALA A 26 5.61 -6.26 12.80
N LYS A 27 5.81 -5.50 11.71
CA LYS A 27 6.89 -5.72 10.72
C LYS A 27 7.88 -4.55 10.59
N SER A 28 7.58 -3.39 11.15
CA SER A 28 8.38 -2.16 11.05
C SER A 28 8.59 -1.50 12.41
N LYS A 29 9.62 -0.62 12.53
CA LYS A 29 9.82 0.23 13.73
C LYS A 29 8.81 1.37 13.85
N LEU A 30 7.95 1.57 12.84
CA LEU A 30 6.92 2.61 12.86
C LEU A 30 5.84 2.17 13.84
N LYS A 31 5.53 2.98 14.85
CA LYS A 31 4.41 2.75 15.77
C LYS A 31 3.29 3.71 15.42
N MET A 32 2.39 3.31 14.52
CA MET A 32 1.16 4.05 14.32
C MET A 32 0.15 3.56 15.36
N GLY A 33 -0.26 4.43 16.30
CA GLY A 33 -1.09 4.02 17.43
C GLY A 33 -2.46 3.53 16.96
N ALA A 34 -2.83 2.28 17.25
CA ALA A 34 -4.12 1.71 16.82
C ALA A 34 -5.35 2.47 17.37
N GLY A 35 -5.19 3.20 18.49
CA GLY A 35 -6.21 4.07 19.07
C GLY A 35 -6.40 5.40 18.32
N LEU A 36 -5.43 5.81 17.49
CA LEU A 36 -5.52 7.03 16.65
C LEU A 36 -6.70 6.96 15.69
N PHE A 37 -6.99 5.77 15.17
CA PHE A 37 -8.08 5.59 14.19
C PHE A 37 -9.48 5.63 14.80
N ASP A 38 -9.62 5.38 16.11
CA ASP A 38 -10.92 5.54 16.77
C ASP A 38 -11.35 7.01 16.82
N GLU A 39 -10.39 7.93 16.91
CA GLU A 39 -10.63 9.38 16.87
C GLU A 39 -11.12 9.85 15.49
N TYR A 40 -10.97 9.01 14.45
CA TYR A 40 -11.32 9.37 13.08
C TYR A 40 -12.77 9.05 12.71
N LEU A 41 -13.50 8.31 13.55
CA LEU A 41 -14.88 7.93 13.28
C LEU A 41 -15.78 9.17 13.11
N GLY A 42 -16.48 9.24 11.97
CA GLY A 42 -17.38 10.36 11.66
C GLY A 42 -16.68 11.65 11.21
N ILE A 43 -15.34 11.65 11.07
CA ILE A 43 -14.60 12.78 10.48
C ILE A 43 -14.76 12.75 8.97
N LEU A 44 -15.09 13.91 8.39
CA LEU A 44 -15.10 14.10 6.95
C LEU A 44 -13.67 14.00 6.42
N VAL A 45 -13.41 13.01 5.58
CA VAL A 45 -12.12 12.75 4.98
C VAL A 45 -12.03 13.55 3.68
N THR A 46 -11.21 14.58 3.67
CA THR A 46 -10.89 15.42 2.51
C THR A 46 -9.38 15.51 2.35
N PRO A 47 -8.82 15.85 1.17
CA PRO A 47 -7.38 15.85 0.95
C PRO A 47 -6.54 16.71 1.92
N ASN A 48 -7.16 17.69 2.58
CA ASN A 48 -6.51 18.55 3.58
C ASN A 48 -6.55 17.99 5.02
N THR A 49 -7.33 16.94 5.31
CA THR A 49 -7.42 16.39 6.67
C THR A 49 -6.24 15.47 6.97
N VAL A 50 -5.86 15.41 8.25
CA VAL A 50 -4.82 14.49 8.73
C VAL A 50 -5.24 13.04 8.46
N VAL A 51 -6.52 12.72 8.65
CA VAL A 51 -7.10 11.40 8.38
C VAL A 51 -6.83 10.95 6.95
N PHE A 52 -7.04 11.81 5.95
CA PHE A 52 -6.76 11.48 4.55
C PHE A 52 -5.27 11.17 4.34
N LYS A 53 -4.39 12.02 4.87
CA LYS A 53 -2.94 11.84 4.73
C LYS A 53 -2.47 10.52 5.34
N ASP A 54 -2.98 10.17 6.53
CA ASP A 54 -2.66 8.92 7.20
C ASP A 54 -3.18 7.69 6.44
N ILE A 55 -4.41 7.74 5.93
CA ILE A 55 -5.01 6.65 5.14
C ILE A 55 -4.17 6.38 3.89
N ILE A 56 -3.87 7.43 3.12
CA ILE A 56 -3.12 7.28 1.87
C ILE A 56 -1.70 6.79 2.14
N GLN A 57 -1.05 7.26 3.19
CA GLN A 57 0.27 6.78 3.59
C GLN A 57 0.23 5.30 3.98
N LEU A 58 -0.76 4.89 4.79
CA LEU A 58 -0.94 3.49 5.19
C LEU A 58 -1.19 2.56 3.99
N LEU A 59 -2.01 2.99 3.02
CA LEU A 59 -2.26 2.23 1.79
C LEU A 59 -0.99 2.08 0.96
N PHE A 60 -0.21 3.16 0.83
CA PHE A 60 1.07 3.14 0.10
C PHE A 60 2.07 2.18 0.76
N ASP A 61 2.22 2.25 2.07
CA ASP A 61 3.14 1.39 2.84
C ASP A 61 2.70 -0.08 2.82
N SER A 62 1.39 -0.33 2.82
CA SER A 62 0.83 -1.68 2.64
C SER A 62 1.16 -2.25 1.25
N GLY A 63 1.13 -1.42 0.20
CA GLY A 63 1.62 -1.82 -1.13
C GLY A 63 3.10 -2.20 -1.14
N ASP A 64 3.93 -1.47 -0.38
CA ASP A 64 5.36 -1.75 -0.25
C ASP A 64 5.66 -3.07 0.48
N GLU A 65 4.77 -3.56 1.34
CA GLU A 65 4.88 -4.91 1.93
C GLU A 65 4.82 -6.01 0.86
N PHE A 66 3.89 -5.91 -0.10
CA PHE A 66 3.80 -6.86 -1.21
C PHE A 66 5.06 -6.82 -2.05
N LEU A 67 5.60 -5.64 -2.34
CA LEU A 67 6.86 -5.50 -3.07
C LEU A 67 8.05 -6.12 -2.35
N ARG A 68 8.12 -5.95 -1.03
CA ARG A 68 9.17 -6.58 -0.21
C ARG A 68 9.08 -8.10 -0.28
N ARG A 69 7.86 -8.65 -0.33
CA ARG A 69 7.64 -10.09 -0.54
C ARG A 69 8.08 -10.54 -1.93
N VAL A 70 7.70 -9.81 -2.99
CA VAL A 70 8.14 -10.08 -4.36
C VAL A 70 9.67 -10.12 -4.42
N LYS A 71 10.34 -9.07 -3.93
CA LYS A 71 11.81 -8.99 -3.90
C LYS A 71 12.46 -10.16 -3.15
N TYR A 72 11.84 -10.62 -2.06
CA TYR A 72 12.38 -11.73 -1.27
C TYR A 72 12.36 -13.06 -2.02
N HIS A 73 11.33 -13.29 -2.86
CA HIS A 73 11.17 -14.56 -3.58
C HIS A 73 11.70 -14.53 -5.03
N THR A 74 11.89 -13.34 -5.62
CA THR A 74 12.56 -13.20 -6.93
C THR A 74 13.98 -13.76 -6.86
N ALA A 75 14.38 -14.49 -7.89
CA ALA A 75 15.73 -15.04 -8.00
C ALA A 75 16.79 -13.92 -7.99
N SER A 76 18.01 -14.25 -7.57
CA SER A 76 19.09 -13.26 -7.44
C SER A 76 19.51 -12.61 -8.76
N ASP A 77 19.27 -13.28 -9.88
CA ASP A 77 19.47 -12.77 -11.24
C ASP A 77 18.32 -11.86 -11.72
N GLY A 78 17.26 -11.72 -10.93
CA GLY A 78 16.06 -10.96 -11.28
C GLY A 78 15.02 -11.75 -12.10
N GLY A 79 15.27 -13.03 -12.37
CA GLY A 79 14.37 -13.89 -13.13
C GLY A 79 12.99 -14.02 -12.46
N MET A 80 11.92 -13.76 -13.23
CA MET A 80 10.54 -13.87 -12.76
C MET A 80 9.84 -15.07 -13.38
N LYS A 81 9.59 -16.09 -12.57
CA LYS A 81 8.76 -17.23 -12.96
C LYS A 81 7.28 -16.94 -12.75
N GLU A 82 6.43 -17.85 -13.23
CA GLU A 82 4.99 -17.78 -13.02
C GLU A 82 4.61 -17.81 -11.54
N GLN A 83 5.26 -18.67 -10.74
CA GLN A 83 4.83 -18.95 -9.37
C GLN A 83 6.01 -19.10 -8.42
N TRP A 84 5.70 -18.98 -7.12
CA TRP A 84 6.55 -19.43 -6.03
C TRP A 84 5.91 -20.63 -5.35
N ASN A 85 6.74 -21.60 -4.96
CA ASN A 85 6.29 -22.76 -4.20
C ASN A 85 5.79 -22.33 -2.81
N SER A 86 4.62 -22.82 -2.39
CA SER A 86 3.98 -22.39 -1.14
C SER A 86 4.70 -22.83 0.13
N GLU A 87 5.48 -23.93 0.07
CA GLU A 87 6.19 -24.48 1.22
C GLU A 87 7.61 -23.92 1.33
N THR A 88 8.31 -23.87 0.20
CA THR A 88 9.74 -23.48 0.16
C THR A 88 9.98 -22.04 -0.25
N GLY A 89 9.02 -21.41 -0.92
CA GLY A 89 9.15 -20.06 -1.47
C GLY A 89 10.06 -19.95 -2.69
N PHE A 90 10.54 -21.07 -3.25
CA PHE A 90 11.38 -21.07 -4.45
C PHE A 90 10.56 -20.92 -5.74
N ASN A 91 11.17 -20.30 -6.75
CA ASN A 91 10.56 -20.08 -8.06
C ASN A 91 10.22 -21.40 -8.78
N GLN A 92 8.97 -21.56 -9.24
CA GLN A 92 8.47 -22.74 -9.98
C GLN A 92 7.57 -22.34 -11.15
N GLY A 93 7.22 -23.32 -12.00
CA GLY A 93 6.40 -23.08 -13.20
C GLY A 93 7.23 -22.51 -14.37
N ALA A 94 6.54 -21.83 -15.30
CA ALA A 94 7.16 -21.26 -16.50
C ALA A 94 8.25 -20.24 -16.12
N ALA A 95 9.46 -20.44 -16.68
CA ALA A 95 10.54 -19.48 -16.55
C ALA A 95 10.28 -18.24 -17.41
N ASP A 96 10.74 -17.09 -16.91
CA ASP A 96 10.69 -15.80 -17.60
C ASP A 96 9.33 -15.45 -18.20
N LEU A 97 8.27 -15.63 -17.40
CA LEU A 97 6.92 -15.40 -17.87
C LEU A 97 6.70 -13.91 -18.17
N THR A 98 6.45 -13.58 -19.44
CA THR A 98 6.22 -12.21 -19.93
C THR A 98 5.18 -11.46 -19.10
N TRP A 99 4.14 -12.16 -18.65
CA TRP A 99 3.09 -11.55 -17.84
C TRP A 99 3.59 -11.16 -16.44
N SER A 100 4.44 -11.97 -15.80
CA SER A 100 5.06 -11.62 -14.52
C SER A 100 5.89 -10.33 -14.62
N TYR A 101 6.69 -10.19 -15.68
CA TYR A 101 7.45 -8.96 -15.94
C TYR A 101 6.55 -7.77 -16.23
N THR A 102 5.51 -7.97 -17.05
CA THR A 102 4.55 -6.90 -17.38
C THR A 102 3.83 -6.40 -16.13
N ALA A 103 3.37 -7.32 -15.28
CA ALA A 103 2.73 -7.00 -14.01
C ALA A 103 3.67 -6.23 -13.07
N PHE A 104 4.96 -6.59 -13.02
CA PHE A 104 5.94 -5.82 -12.27
C PHE A 104 6.14 -4.41 -12.85
N CYS A 105 6.27 -4.25 -14.16
CA CYS A 105 6.41 -2.94 -14.79
C CYS A 105 5.19 -2.04 -14.56
N THR A 106 3.97 -2.57 -14.70
CA THR A 106 2.73 -1.80 -14.47
C THR A 106 2.60 -1.41 -13.01
N MET A 107 2.88 -2.32 -12.08
CA MET A 107 2.94 -2.04 -10.64
C MET A 107 3.92 -0.91 -10.34
N LYS A 108 5.14 -0.95 -10.91
CA LYS A 108 6.17 0.08 -10.68
C LYS A 108 5.70 1.45 -11.15
N ASN A 109 5.10 1.51 -12.34
CA ASN A 109 4.59 2.76 -12.91
C ASN A 109 3.46 3.34 -12.04
N SER A 110 2.52 2.50 -11.60
CA SER A 110 1.42 2.91 -10.71
C SER A 110 1.94 3.41 -9.36
N ARG A 111 2.93 2.72 -8.79
CA ARG A 111 3.56 3.14 -7.53
C ARG A 111 4.28 4.48 -7.67
N ASP A 112 5.02 4.69 -8.76
CA ASP A 112 5.71 5.95 -9.01
C ASP A 112 4.71 7.10 -9.23
N ALA A 113 3.56 6.85 -9.86
CA ALA A 113 2.46 7.80 -9.97
C ALA A 113 1.84 8.13 -8.60
N ALA A 114 1.53 7.12 -7.79
CA ALA A 114 1.01 7.30 -6.43
C ALA A 114 1.97 8.12 -5.56
N LYS A 115 3.28 7.83 -5.62
CA LYS A 115 4.29 8.58 -4.88
C LYS A 115 4.34 10.06 -5.29
N ARG A 116 4.17 10.37 -6.59
CA ARG A 116 4.09 11.76 -7.07
C ARG A 116 2.82 12.45 -6.56
N ALA A 117 1.67 11.77 -6.60
CA ALA A 117 0.41 12.30 -6.09
C ALA A 117 0.50 12.61 -4.59
N ILE A 118 1.01 11.68 -3.78
CA ILE A 118 1.20 11.87 -2.33
C ILE A 118 2.05 13.10 -2.04
N LYS A 119 3.18 13.25 -2.75
CA LYS A 119 4.03 14.44 -2.62
C LYS A 119 3.28 15.72 -2.98
N PHE A 120 2.52 15.73 -4.08
CA PHE A 120 1.73 16.88 -4.48
C PHE A 120 0.72 17.29 -3.40
N TYR A 121 -0.04 16.34 -2.84
CA TYR A 121 -0.99 16.60 -1.75
C TYR A 121 -0.30 17.04 -0.46
N ALA A 122 0.89 16.52 -0.17
CA ALA A 122 1.68 16.96 0.98
C ALA A 122 2.12 18.42 0.87
N TYR A 123 2.43 18.93 -0.33
CA TYR A 123 2.85 20.33 -0.53
C TYR A 123 1.69 21.30 -0.78
N LYS A 124 0.58 20.85 -1.36
CA LYS A 124 -0.56 21.71 -1.71
C LYS A 124 -1.40 22.13 -0.50
N TYR A 125 -1.40 21.34 0.57
CA TYR A 125 -2.26 21.53 1.75
C TYR A 125 -1.42 21.65 3.05
N VAL A 126 -0.32 22.41 2.96
CA VAL A 126 0.49 22.95 4.06
C VAL A 126 0.41 24.47 3.97
#